data_AF-A0A453EEG4-F1
#
_entry.id   AF-A0A453EEG4-F1
#
_cell.length_a   1.000
_cell.length_b   1.000
_cell.length_c   1.000
_cell.angle_alpha   90.00
_cell.angle_beta   90.00
_cell.angle_gamma   90.00
#
_symmetry.space_group_name_H-M   'P 1'
#
loop_
_entity.id
_entity.type
_entity.pdbx_description
1 polymer ?
#
loop_
_entity_poly.entity_id
_entity_poly.type
_entity_poly.pdbx_seq_one_letter_code
_entity_poly.pdbx_strand_id
1 'polypeptide(L)'
;SERTTSCFRKNDVVKVPHVFWELTTKEVLTMEFCTGHKVDDLDFLRKADISPTKVAKALIELFGEMIFIHGFVHGDPHPGNILVSPRGQGRFSLVLLDHGIYKELDPKFRLDYCKLWKALISLDVQKILELGEQFGVGKYAKYFPLIFTGRTIDSKSALGTQISGEEKTRIKQDLNSLGMDDISSFMESLPPDFLVILRTDGLLRSILGNLGAPRHVRLLAYAKCAIYGHEEQSRLESELARLLVQFNDYKHKAKDKLSWMLQKISREVLGWYKALM
;
A
#
# COMPACT_ATOMS: atom_id res chain seq x y z
N SER A 1 10.98 2.02 -12.59
CA SER A 1 10.03 1.98 -13.71
C SER A 1 9.46 0.56 -13.94
N GLU A 2 10.30 -0.46 -14.14
CA GLU A 2 9.82 -1.83 -14.47
C GLU A 2 9.00 -2.50 -13.37
N ARG A 3 9.40 -2.36 -12.09
CA ARG A 3 8.61 -2.86 -10.96
C ARG A 3 7.19 -2.28 -10.97
N THR A 4 7.07 -0.95 -11.06
CA THR A 4 5.78 -0.25 -11.13
C THR A 4 4.96 -0.79 -12.31
N THR A 5 5.58 -0.93 -13.48
CA THR A 5 4.93 -1.52 -14.67
C THR A 5 4.40 -2.93 -14.39
N SER A 6 5.19 -3.78 -13.74
CA SER A 6 4.79 -5.15 -13.40
C SER A 6 3.63 -5.18 -12.40
N CYS A 7 3.67 -4.34 -11.37
CA CYS A 7 2.62 -4.25 -10.35
C CYS A 7 1.28 -3.80 -10.95
N PHE A 8 1.30 -2.85 -11.88
CA PHE A 8 0.10 -2.26 -12.47
C PHE A 8 -0.26 -2.81 -13.85
N ARG A 9 0.31 -3.95 -14.26
CA ARG A 9 0.07 -4.53 -15.60
C ARG A 9 -1.40 -4.82 -15.91
N LYS A 10 -2.21 -5.07 -14.88
CA LYS A 10 -3.66 -5.34 -15.00
C LYS A 10 -4.53 -4.09 -14.81
N ASN A 11 -3.92 -2.92 -14.59
CA ASN A 11 -4.61 -1.67 -14.37
C ASN A 11 -4.57 -0.82 -15.64
N ASP A 12 -5.66 -0.82 -16.41
CA ASP A 12 -5.75 -0.12 -17.70
C ASP A 12 -5.76 1.42 -17.57
N VAL A 13 -5.82 1.95 -16.34
CA VAL A 13 -5.75 3.39 -16.08
C VAL A 13 -4.31 3.84 -15.87
N VAL A 14 -3.40 2.97 -15.46
CA VAL A 14 -2.03 3.36 -15.10
C VAL A 14 -1.09 3.07 -16.28
N LYS A 15 -0.39 4.10 -16.73
CA LYS A 15 0.62 4.00 -17.79
C LYS A 15 1.98 4.36 -17.21
N VAL A 16 2.93 3.45 -17.39
CA VAL A 16 4.35 3.74 -17.19
C VAL A 16 5.00 3.80 -18.58
N PRO A 17 5.75 4.86 -18.91
CA PRO A 17 6.49 4.96 -20.16
C PRO A 17 7.45 3.78 -20.32
N HIS A 18 7.47 3.16 -21.51
CA HIS A 18 8.46 2.14 -21.81
C HIS A 18 9.87 2.75 -21.79
N VAL A 19 10.83 2.06 -21.18
CA VAL A 19 12.23 2.50 -21.12
C VAL A 19 12.98 1.91 -22.31
N PHE A 20 13.63 2.77 -23.11
CA PHE A 20 14.54 2.33 -24.18
C PHE A 20 15.94 2.20 -23.59
N TRP A 21 16.25 1.00 -23.09
CA TRP A 21 17.51 0.71 -22.38
C TRP A 21 18.73 0.91 -23.28
N GLU A 22 18.61 0.63 -24.57
CA GLU A 22 19.62 0.84 -25.59
C GLU A 22 19.95 2.32 -25.84
N LEU A 23 19.05 3.24 -25.45
CA LEU A 23 19.24 4.69 -25.54
C LEU A 23 19.44 5.33 -24.16
N THR A 24 19.55 4.54 -23.09
CA THR A 24 19.69 5.00 -21.70
C THR A 24 21.14 4.87 -21.24
N THR A 25 21.65 5.90 -20.57
CA THR A 25 23.00 5.93 -19.99
C THR A 25 22.93 6.23 -18.50
N LYS A 26 24.09 6.43 -17.84
CA LYS A 26 24.13 6.84 -16.43
C LYS A 26 23.59 8.25 -16.18
N GLU A 27 23.58 9.09 -17.20
CA GLU A 27 23.22 10.52 -17.10
C GLU A 27 21.93 10.86 -17.86
N VAL A 28 21.48 9.97 -18.75
CA VAL A 28 20.30 10.19 -19.61
C VAL A 28 19.37 8.98 -19.54
N LEU A 29 18.13 9.20 -19.10
CA LEU A 29 17.06 8.22 -19.14
C LEU A 29 16.17 8.48 -20.36
N THR A 30 16.12 7.52 -21.29
CA THR A 30 15.30 7.63 -22.51
C THR A 30 14.06 6.75 -22.40
N MET A 31 12.88 7.35 -22.56
CA MET A 31 11.59 6.67 -22.40
C MET A 31 10.59 7.04 -23.49
N GLU A 32 9.54 6.23 -23.63
CA GLU A 32 8.37 6.48 -24.48
C GLU A 32 7.80 7.87 -24.26
N PHE A 33 7.72 8.64 -25.34
CA PHE A 33 7.07 9.94 -25.31
C PHE A 33 5.56 9.76 -25.10
N CYS A 34 5.08 10.16 -23.92
CA CYS A 34 3.68 10.09 -23.56
C CYS A 34 3.04 11.48 -23.66
N THR A 35 1.91 11.59 -24.34
CA THR A 35 1.13 12.83 -24.43
C THR A 35 0.18 12.97 -23.25
N GLY A 36 -0.02 14.17 -22.74
CA GLY A 36 -0.99 14.47 -21.68
C GLY A 36 -0.73 15.84 -21.07
N HIS A 37 -1.53 16.19 -20.07
CA HIS A 37 -1.36 17.41 -19.28
C HIS A 37 -1.13 17.06 -17.82
N LYS A 38 -0.61 18.01 -17.04
CA LYS A 38 -0.41 17.83 -15.60
C LYS A 38 -1.69 17.36 -14.94
N VAL A 39 -1.56 16.50 -13.94
CA VAL A 39 -2.70 15.83 -13.28
C VAL A 39 -3.74 16.79 -12.71
N ASP A 40 -3.35 18.01 -12.34
CA ASP A 40 -4.21 19.05 -11.78
C ASP A 40 -4.58 20.18 -12.76
N ASP A 41 -4.38 19.99 -14.06
CA ASP A 41 -4.82 20.93 -15.11
C ASP A 41 -6.34 20.83 -15.36
N LEU A 42 -7.13 21.53 -14.54
CA LEU A 42 -8.59 21.52 -14.62
C LEU A 42 -9.15 22.00 -15.98
N ASP A 43 -8.47 22.92 -16.65
CA ASP A 43 -8.91 23.45 -17.94
C ASP A 43 -8.76 22.39 -19.03
N PHE A 44 -7.64 21.66 -19.04
CA PHE A 44 -7.47 20.52 -19.92
C PHE A 44 -8.50 19.43 -19.64
N LEU A 45 -8.68 19.04 -18.37
CA LEU A 45 -9.64 18.00 -17.99
C LEU A 45 -11.06 18.34 -18.46
N ARG A 46 -11.48 19.61 -18.33
CA ARG A 46 -12.77 20.09 -18.83
C ARG A 46 -12.87 19.99 -20.35
N LYS A 47 -11.85 20.43 -21.09
CA LYS A 47 -11.81 20.37 -22.56
C LYS A 47 -11.82 18.94 -23.09
N ALA A 48 -11.23 18.01 -22.34
CA ALA A 48 -11.15 16.59 -22.69
C ALA A 48 -12.35 15.76 -22.18
N ASP A 49 -13.35 16.37 -21.53
CA ASP A 49 -14.48 15.67 -20.87
C ASP A 49 -14.03 14.59 -19.85
N ILE A 50 -12.94 14.88 -19.13
CA ILE A 50 -12.41 14.00 -18.08
C ILE A 50 -12.82 14.56 -16.72
N SER A 51 -13.48 13.74 -15.91
CA SER A 51 -13.90 14.13 -14.57
C SER A 51 -12.70 14.27 -13.61
N PRO A 52 -12.48 15.45 -13.00
CA PRO A 52 -11.43 15.66 -12.00
C PRO A 52 -11.55 14.70 -10.81
N THR A 53 -12.78 14.39 -10.38
CA THR A 53 -13.03 13.44 -9.28
C THR A 53 -12.62 12.01 -9.66
N LYS A 54 -12.80 11.59 -10.91
CA LYS A 54 -12.33 10.28 -11.37
C LYS A 54 -10.80 10.21 -11.43
N VAL A 55 -10.15 11.27 -11.89
CA VAL A 55 -8.68 11.41 -11.86
C VAL A 55 -8.17 11.32 -10.43
N ALA A 56 -8.75 12.09 -9.51
CA ALA A 56 -8.39 12.08 -8.09
C ALA A 56 -8.55 10.69 -7.46
N LYS A 57 -9.66 9.99 -7.76
CA LYS A 57 -9.90 8.62 -7.29
C LYS A 57 -8.85 7.65 -7.83
N ALA A 58 -8.60 7.67 -9.14
CA ALA A 58 -7.61 6.79 -9.76
C ALA A 58 -6.19 7.05 -9.20
N LEU A 59 -5.84 8.32 -9.00
CA LEU A 59 -4.56 8.72 -8.43
C LEU A 59 -4.40 8.17 -7.00
N ILE A 60 -5.42 8.33 -6.16
CA ILE A 60 -5.30 7.88 -4.78
C ILE A 60 -5.39 6.36 -4.63
N GLU A 61 -6.13 5.67 -5.51
CA GLU A 61 -6.13 4.21 -5.60
C GLU A 61 -4.74 3.71 -6.03
N LEU A 62 -4.13 4.29 -7.07
CA LEU A 62 -2.77 3.98 -7.50
C LEU A 62 -1.74 4.05 -6.35
N PHE A 63 -1.71 5.16 -5.62
CA PHE A 63 -0.78 5.33 -4.51
C PHE A 63 -1.14 4.45 -3.30
N GLY A 64 -2.43 4.23 -3.06
CA GLY A 64 -2.90 3.28 -2.05
C GLY A 64 -2.43 1.86 -2.36
N GLU A 65 -2.55 1.39 -3.60
CA GLU A 65 -2.08 0.07 -4.00
C GLU A 65 -0.55 -0.07 -3.84
N MET A 66 0.22 0.95 -4.23
CA MET A 66 1.67 0.96 -3.98
C MET A 66 1.99 0.71 -2.50
N ILE A 67 1.37 1.48 -1.60
CA ILE A 67 1.64 1.44 -0.15
C ILE A 67 1.12 0.15 0.48
N PHE A 68 -0.18 -0.10 0.38
CA PHE A 68 -0.85 -1.15 1.16
C PHE A 68 -0.70 -2.55 0.56
N ILE A 69 -0.58 -2.65 -0.76
CA ILE A 69 -0.57 -3.93 -1.47
C ILE A 69 0.86 -4.26 -1.88
N HIS A 70 1.52 -3.40 -2.63
CA HIS A 70 2.82 -3.72 -3.24
C HIS A 70 4.03 -3.44 -2.33
N GLY A 71 3.85 -2.73 -1.22
CA GLY A 71 4.88 -2.49 -0.21
C GLY A 71 6.00 -1.55 -0.67
N PHE A 72 5.67 -0.57 -1.50
CA PHE A 72 6.59 0.52 -1.85
C PHE A 72 5.84 1.83 -1.97
N VAL A 73 6.55 2.95 -1.93
CA VAL A 73 5.94 4.27 -2.09
C VAL A 73 6.78 5.13 -3.01
N HIS A 74 6.11 5.81 -3.94
CA HIS A 74 6.73 6.87 -4.73
C HIS A 74 6.82 8.12 -3.85
N GLY A 75 8.05 8.53 -3.50
CA GLY A 75 8.29 9.57 -2.49
C GLY A 75 8.06 11.01 -2.95
N ASP A 76 7.93 11.25 -4.25
CA ASP A 76 7.68 12.59 -4.80
C ASP A 76 6.60 12.66 -5.89
N PRO A 77 5.31 12.48 -5.54
CA PRO A 77 4.19 12.56 -6.49
C PRO A 77 3.86 14.01 -6.88
N HIS A 78 4.86 14.80 -7.26
CA HIS A 78 4.65 16.17 -7.69
C HIS A 78 3.72 16.20 -8.92
N PRO A 79 2.79 17.17 -9.06
CA PRO A 79 1.86 17.19 -10.19
C PRO A 79 2.54 17.20 -11.58
N GLY A 80 3.79 17.70 -11.66
CA GLY A 80 4.59 17.67 -12.88
C GLY A 80 5.07 16.29 -13.31
N ASN A 81 5.13 15.33 -12.39
CA ASN A 81 5.58 13.95 -12.63
C ASN A 81 4.44 13.03 -13.06
N ILE A 82 3.20 13.53 -13.07
CA ILE A 82 2.00 12.74 -13.35
C ILE A 82 1.20 13.46 -14.42
N LEU A 83 1.04 12.80 -15.57
CA LEU A 83 0.17 13.30 -16.63
C LEU A 83 -1.18 12.59 -16.63
N VAL A 84 -2.22 13.32 -17.02
CA VAL A 84 -3.48 12.75 -17.48
C VAL A 84 -3.46 12.79 -19.00
N SER A 85 -3.51 11.60 -19.60
CA SER A 85 -3.66 11.43 -21.04
C SER A 85 -5.10 11.03 -21.36
N PRO A 86 -5.73 11.59 -22.41
CA PRO A 86 -7.06 11.15 -22.85
C PRO A 86 -7.00 9.80 -23.60
N ARG A 87 -5.80 9.25 -23.80
CA ARG A 87 -5.58 7.94 -24.41
C ARG A 87 -5.61 6.89 -23.31
N GLY A 88 -6.66 6.06 -23.27
CA GLY A 88 -6.78 4.97 -22.31
C GLY A 88 -8.12 4.24 -22.45
N GLN A 89 -8.16 2.96 -22.10
CA GLN A 89 -9.38 2.14 -22.21
C GLN A 89 -10.52 2.67 -21.31
N GLY A 90 -10.17 3.36 -20.21
CA GLY A 90 -11.09 3.98 -19.26
C GLY A 90 -11.46 5.45 -19.52
N ARG A 91 -11.29 5.96 -20.76
CA ARG A 91 -11.37 7.38 -21.19
C ARG A 91 -10.15 8.26 -20.87
N PHE A 92 -9.30 7.85 -19.92
CA PHE A 92 -8.02 8.49 -19.66
C PHE A 92 -7.01 7.48 -19.07
N SER A 93 -5.73 7.86 -19.06
CA SER A 93 -4.68 7.16 -18.31
C SER A 93 -3.87 8.13 -17.45
N LEU A 94 -3.45 7.70 -16.27
CA LEU A 94 -2.43 8.35 -15.44
C LEU A 94 -1.05 7.88 -15.89
N VAL A 95 -0.26 8.79 -16.46
CA VAL A 95 1.11 8.52 -16.86
C VAL A 95 2.06 8.93 -15.74
N LEU A 96 2.80 7.98 -15.18
CA LEU A 96 3.86 8.26 -14.22
C LEU A 96 5.17 8.48 -14.96
N LEU A 97 5.71 9.70 -14.91
CA LEU A 97 6.95 10.05 -15.62
C LEU A 97 8.18 9.84 -14.74
N ASP A 98 8.14 10.32 -13.51
CA ASP A 98 9.27 10.23 -12.60
C ASP A 98 9.26 8.89 -11.88
N HIS A 99 10.45 8.30 -11.77
CA HIS A 99 10.68 7.10 -11.01
C HIS A 99 11.95 7.16 -10.14
N GLY A 100 12.48 8.37 -9.88
CA GLY A 100 13.75 8.57 -9.18
C GLY A 100 13.67 8.37 -7.67
N ILE A 101 12.49 8.55 -7.05
CA ILE A 101 12.33 8.47 -5.60
C ILE A 101 11.31 7.40 -5.25
N TYR A 102 11.80 6.20 -4.95
CA TYR A 102 11.02 5.13 -4.36
C TYR A 102 11.62 4.68 -3.03
N LYS A 103 10.75 4.32 -2.09
CA LYS A 103 11.14 3.64 -0.85
C LYS A 103 10.42 2.31 -0.78
N GLU A 104 11.18 1.24 -0.56
CA GLU A 104 10.61 -0.03 -0.14
C GLU A 104 10.20 0.05 1.32
N LEU A 105 8.98 -0.41 1.61
CA LEU A 105 8.45 -0.46 2.96
C LEU A 105 8.85 -1.79 3.59
N ASP A 106 9.23 -1.75 4.86
CA ASP A 106 9.41 -2.99 5.62
C ASP A 106 8.09 -3.81 5.60
N PRO A 107 8.12 -5.12 5.30
CA PRO A 107 6.90 -5.91 5.16
C PRO A 107 6.05 -5.94 6.45
N LYS A 108 6.70 -5.97 7.62
CA LYS A 108 6.00 -5.93 8.91
C LYS A 108 5.37 -4.56 9.11
N PHE A 109 6.11 -3.48 8.88
CA PHE A 109 5.60 -2.12 8.91
C PHE A 109 4.38 -1.94 8.00
N ARG A 110 4.45 -2.39 6.74
CA ARG A 110 3.34 -2.32 5.77
C ARG A 110 2.08 -3.00 6.31
N LEU A 111 2.21 -4.19 6.89
CA LEU A 111 1.08 -4.95 7.43
C LEU A 111 0.48 -4.26 8.66
N ASP A 112 1.33 -3.78 9.56
CA ASP A 112 0.88 -3.04 10.74
C ASP A 112 0.22 -1.71 10.33
N TYR A 113 0.69 -1.08 9.24
CA TYR A 113 0.06 0.10 8.65
C TYR A 113 -1.32 -0.20 8.06
N CYS A 114 -1.51 -1.37 7.43
CA CYS A 114 -2.83 -1.84 7.00
C CYS A 114 -3.77 -2.03 8.20
N LYS A 115 -3.28 -2.63 9.30
CA LYS A 115 -4.05 -2.80 10.54
C LYS A 115 -4.42 -1.45 11.15
N LEU A 116 -3.51 -0.47 11.11
CA LEU A 116 -3.78 0.89 11.59
C LEU A 116 -4.95 1.50 10.83
N TRP A 117 -4.94 1.43 9.49
CA TRP A 117 -6.07 1.93 8.69
C TRP A 117 -7.38 1.21 9.00
N LYS A 118 -7.36 -0.12 9.16
CA LYS A 118 -8.55 -0.88 9.60
C LYS A 118 -9.09 -0.41 10.95
N ALA A 119 -8.20 -0.15 11.90
CA ALA A 119 -8.56 0.36 13.22
C ALA A 119 -9.13 1.80 13.15
N LEU A 120 -8.52 2.67 12.32
CA LEU A 120 -9.00 4.04 12.09
C LEU A 120 -10.41 4.07 11.49
N ILE A 121 -10.74 3.16 10.57
CA ILE A 121 -12.07 3.07 9.94
C ILE A 121 -13.10 2.52 10.92
N SER A 122 -12.70 1.53 11.72
CA SER A 122 -13.58 0.87 12.70
C SER A 122 -13.68 1.64 14.02
N LEU A 123 -12.97 2.77 14.14
CA LEU A 123 -12.86 3.58 15.36
C LEU A 123 -12.37 2.76 16.57
N ASP A 124 -11.49 1.80 16.32
CA ASP A 124 -10.91 0.93 17.35
C ASP A 124 -9.75 1.64 18.06
N VAL A 125 -10.10 2.41 19.08
CA VAL A 125 -9.16 3.22 19.87
C VAL A 125 -8.08 2.35 20.52
N GLN A 126 -8.46 1.21 21.09
CA GLN A 126 -7.51 0.31 21.73
C GLN A 126 -6.48 -0.17 20.71
N LYS A 127 -6.93 -0.58 19.52
CA LYS A 127 -6.03 -1.06 18.49
C LYS A 127 -5.10 0.02 17.94
N ILE A 128 -5.58 1.26 17.83
CA ILE A 128 -4.76 2.41 17.42
C ILE A 128 -3.62 2.63 18.41
N LEU A 129 -3.90 2.58 19.72
CA LEU A 129 -2.88 2.77 20.76
C LEU A 129 -1.89 1.60 20.79
N GLU A 130 -2.35 0.35 20.68
CA GLU A 130 -1.49 -0.83 20.58
C GLU A 130 -0.52 -0.74 19.39
N LEU A 131 -1.02 -0.34 18.22
CA LEU A 131 -0.18 -0.14 17.03
C LEU A 131 0.76 1.04 17.20
N GLY A 132 0.31 2.09 17.90
CA GLY A 132 1.13 3.20 18.34
C GLY A 132 2.39 2.79 19.10
N GLU A 133 2.23 1.91 20.08
CA GLU A 133 3.35 1.32 20.82
C GLU A 133 4.24 0.48 19.89
N GLN A 134 3.66 -0.33 18.99
CA GLN A 134 4.43 -1.13 18.03
C GLN A 134 5.25 -0.30 17.04
N PHE A 135 4.76 0.89 16.67
CA PHE A 135 5.50 1.84 15.85
C PHE A 135 6.54 2.65 16.65
N GLY A 136 6.59 2.53 17.97
CA GLY A 136 7.48 3.31 18.83
C GLY A 136 6.98 4.72 19.15
N VAL A 137 5.74 5.04 18.79
CA VAL A 137 5.15 6.39 18.93
C VAL A 137 4.52 6.61 20.30
N GLY A 138 4.16 5.51 20.98
CA GLY A 138 3.66 5.49 22.34
C GLY A 138 2.47 6.44 22.57
N LYS A 139 2.59 7.32 23.58
CA LYS A 139 1.53 8.27 23.99
C LYS A 139 1.04 9.20 22.86
N TYR A 140 1.85 9.42 21.82
CA TYR A 140 1.48 10.29 20.70
C TYR A 140 0.61 9.60 19.65
N ALA A 141 0.41 8.29 19.74
CA ALA A 141 -0.44 7.53 18.83
C ALA A 141 -1.90 8.01 18.84
N LYS A 142 -2.31 8.68 19.93
CA LYS A 142 -3.62 9.33 20.02
C LYS A 142 -3.88 10.38 18.93
N TYR A 143 -2.83 10.88 18.28
CA TYR A 143 -2.91 11.85 17.18
C TYR A 143 -3.04 11.21 15.80
N PHE A 144 -2.90 9.88 15.65
CA PHE A 144 -3.06 9.22 14.35
C PHE A 144 -4.42 9.47 13.68
N PRO A 145 -5.57 9.40 14.38
CA PRO A 145 -6.86 9.76 13.80
C PRO A 145 -6.86 11.18 13.22
N LEU A 146 -6.20 12.11 13.89
CA LEU A 146 -6.14 13.51 13.47
C LEU A 146 -5.27 13.66 12.22
N ILE A 147 -4.08 13.07 12.23
CA ILE A 147 -3.12 13.16 11.11
C ILE A 147 -3.70 12.52 9.84
N PHE A 148 -4.28 11.33 9.95
CA PHE A 148 -4.72 10.57 8.77
C PHE A 148 -6.14 10.90 8.33
N THR A 149 -7.07 11.07 9.27
CA THR A 149 -8.50 11.23 8.94
C THR A 149 -8.99 12.67 9.16
N GLY A 150 -8.22 13.49 9.89
CA GLY A 150 -8.62 14.83 10.29
C GLY A 150 -9.59 14.84 11.47
N ARG A 151 -9.57 13.84 12.35
CA ARG A 151 -10.55 13.67 13.43
C ARG A 151 -9.91 13.44 14.79
N THR A 152 -10.64 13.71 15.86
CA THR A 152 -10.19 13.33 17.19
C THR A 152 -10.38 11.83 17.42
N ILE A 153 -9.62 11.27 18.36
CA ILE A 153 -9.73 9.86 18.75
C ILE A 153 -11.12 9.51 19.32
N ASP A 154 -11.81 10.49 19.91
CA ASP A 154 -13.15 10.33 20.48
C ASP A 154 -14.29 10.54 19.46
N SER A 155 -13.97 10.79 18.18
CA SER A 155 -14.97 11.09 17.15
C SER A 155 -15.81 9.86 16.83
N LYS A 156 -17.13 9.95 17.01
CA LYS A 156 -18.10 8.87 16.70
C LYS A 156 -18.71 8.96 15.29
N SER A 157 -18.30 9.96 14.51
CA SER A 157 -18.87 10.20 13.18
C SER A 157 -18.37 9.19 12.15
N ALA A 158 -19.17 8.84 11.14
CA ALA A 158 -18.76 7.98 10.03
C ALA A 158 -17.64 8.61 9.19
N LEU A 159 -16.67 7.83 8.69
CA LEU A 159 -15.49 8.32 7.97
C LEU A 159 -15.87 9.18 6.75
N GLY A 160 -15.32 10.40 6.66
CA GLY A 160 -15.55 11.30 5.52
C GLY A 160 -16.63 12.37 5.69
N THR A 161 -17.46 12.31 6.74
CA THR A 161 -18.37 13.40 7.11
C THR A 161 -17.62 14.68 7.49
N GLN A 162 -18.30 15.83 7.40
CA GLN A 162 -17.77 17.11 7.85
C GLN A 162 -17.49 17.10 9.36
N ILE A 163 -16.42 17.77 9.78
CA ILE A 163 -16.06 17.93 11.18
C ILE A 163 -17.00 18.98 11.78
N SER A 164 -17.55 18.74 12.97
CA SER A 164 -18.38 19.75 13.63
C SER A 164 -17.55 20.96 14.08
N GLY A 165 -18.18 22.14 14.20
CA GLY A 165 -17.48 23.34 14.68
C GLY A 165 -16.87 23.16 16.08
N GLU A 166 -17.53 22.37 16.93
CA GLU A 166 -17.05 22.01 18.25
C GLU A 166 -15.81 21.11 18.20
N GLU A 167 -15.83 20.08 17.35
CA GLU A 167 -14.69 19.17 17.19
C GLU A 167 -13.48 19.92 16.63
N LYS A 168 -13.69 20.86 15.70
CA LYS A 168 -12.63 21.74 15.20
C LYS A 168 -12.01 22.61 16.30
N THR A 169 -12.83 23.13 17.21
CA THR A 169 -12.36 23.94 18.34
C THR A 169 -11.56 23.10 19.33
N ARG A 170 -12.03 21.89 19.65
CA ARG A 170 -11.31 20.93 20.52
C ARG A 170 -9.96 20.54 19.92
N ILE A 171 -9.92 20.20 18.63
CA ILE A 171 -8.67 19.92 17.90
C ILE A 171 -7.69 21.09 18.03
N LYS A 172 -8.17 22.32 17.82
CA LYS A 172 -7.33 23.52 17.90
C LYS A 172 -6.76 23.72 19.30
N GLN A 173 -7.57 23.50 20.35
CA GLN A 173 -7.12 23.61 21.74
C GLN A 173 -6.07 22.54 22.09
N ASP A 174 -6.32 21.29 21.71
CA ASP A 174 -5.39 20.17 21.95
C ASP A 174 -4.06 20.40 21.22
N LEU A 175 -4.10 20.81 19.95
CA LEU A 175 -2.89 21.15 19.18
C LEU A 175 -2.13 22.35 19.75
N ASN A 176 -2.83 23.37 20.25
CA ASN A 176 -2.18 24.53 20.88
C ASN A 176 -1.51 24.19 22.22
N SER A 177 -1.88 23.07 22.83
CA SER A 177 -1.24 22.58 24.07
C SER A 177 0.06 21.82 23.80
N LEU A 178 0.31 21.42 22.56
CA LEU A 178 1.55 20.76 22.16
C LEU A 178 2.69 21.77 22.07
N GLY A 179 3.76 21.52 22.82
CA GLY A 179 5.01 22.27 22.69
C GLY A 179 5.83 21.82 21.47
N MET A 180 6.85 22.60 21.13
CA MET A 180 7.82 22.19 20.10
C MET A 180 8.54 20.89 20.48
N ASP A 181 8.80 20.67 21.76
CA ASP A 181 9.43 19.45 22.26
C ASP A 181 8.55 18.20 22.04
N ASP A 182 7.23 18.34 22.18
CA ASP A 182 6.29 17.24 21.89
C ASP A 182 6.27 16.89 20.41
N ILE A 183 6.31 17.92 19.54
CA ILE A 183 6.37 17.74 18.09
C ILE A 183 7.68 17.08 17.70
N SER A 184 8.81 17.53 18.23
CA SER A 184 10.14 16.93 17.97
C SER A 184 10.15 15.47 18.42
N SER A 185 9.71 15.20 19.64
CA SER A 185 9.63 13.84 20.19
C SER A 185 8.75 12.92 19.35
N PHE A 186 7.60 13.43 18.87
CA PHE A 186 6.73 12.68 17.98
C PHE A 186 7.43 12.35 16.66
N MET A 187 8.05 13.35 16.02
CA MET A 187 8.73 13.16 14.74
C MET A 187 9.93 12.22 14.85
N GLU A 188 10.70 12.30 15.93
CA GLU A 188 11.83 11.41 16.23
C GLU A 188 11.39 9.97 16.51
N SER A 189 10.20 9.79 17.08
CA SER A 189 9.63 8.46 17.36
C SER A 189 9.07 7.74 16.12
N LEU A 190 8.80 8.47 15.04
CA LEU A 190 8.17 7.89 13.86
C LEU A 190 9.14 7.00 13.07
N PRO A 191 8.72 5.79 12.64
CA PRO A 191 9.51 4.97 11.75
C PRO A 191 9.84 5.71 10.45
N PRO A 192 11.03 5.51 9.84
CA PRO A 192 11.42 6.19 8.60
C PRO A 192 10.42 5.99 7.45
N ASP A 193 9.85 4.80 7.34
CA ASP A 193 8.82 4.46 6.34
C ASP A 193 7.56 5.33 6.51
N PHE A 194 7.21 5.69 7.75
CA PHE A 194 6.08 6.54 8.08
C PHE A 194 6.27 7.96 7.57
N LEU A 195 7.50 8.51 7.68
CA LEU A 195 7.83 9.86 7.21
C LEU A 195 7.66 9.98 5.69
N VAL A 196 8.09 8.97 4.93
CA VAL A 196 7.93 8.95 3.47
C VAL A 196 6.45 8.89 3.08
N ILE A 197 5.65 8.08 3.79
CA ILE A 197 4.20 8.02 3.57
C ILE A 197 3.54 9.36 3.90
N LEU A 198 3.88 10.00 5.02
CA LEU A 198 3.32 11.31 5.39
C LEU A 198 3.63 12.39 4.37
N ARG A 199 4.88 12.45 3.88
CA ARG A 199 5.28 13.37 2.81
C ARG A 199 4.47 13.13 1.54
N THR A 200 4.43 11.88 1.08
CA THR A 200 3.72 11.47 -0.14
C THR A 200 2.24 11.82 -0.04
N ASP A 201 1.62 11.47 1.08
CA ASP A 201 0.20 11.73 1.32
C ASP A 201 -0.10 13.23 1.46
N GLY A 202 0.82 14.05 2.00
CA GLY A 202 0.70 15.51 1.99
C GLY A 202 0.65 16.10 0.57
N LEU A 203 1.55 15.66 -0.32
CA LEU A 203 1.56 16.07 -1.73
C LEU A 203 0.30 15.62 -2.47
N LEU A 204 -0.15 14.38 -2.24
CA LEU A 204 -1.41 13.87 -2.79
C LEU A 204 -2.59 14.71 -2.30
N ARG A 205 -2.70 15.03 -1.01
CA ARG A 205 -3.77 15.90 -0.48
C ARG A 205 -3.82 17.25 -1.20
N SER A 206 -2.66 17.83 -1.54
CA SER A 206 -2.61 19.07 -2.33
C SER A 206 -3.18 18.88 -3.73
N ILE A 207 -2.78 17.83 -4.45
CA ILE A 207 -3.30 17.53 -5.80
C ILE A 207 -4.80 17.28 -5.75
N LEU A 208 -5.27 16.48 -4.79
CA LEU A 208 -6.69 16.18 -4.60
C LEU A 208 -7.48 17.46 -4.29
N GLY A 209 -6.92 18.37 -3.50
CA GLY A 209 -7.49 19.69 -3.22
C GLY A 209 -7.64 20.53 -4.48
N ASN A 210 -6.59 20.62 -5.31
CA ASN A 210 -6.62 21.31 -6.60
C ASN A 210 -7.67 20.72 -7.56
N LEU A 211 -7.85 19.39 -7.52
CA LEU A 211 -8.88 18.69 -8.29
C LEU A 211 -10.31 18.86 -7.74
N GLY A 212 -10.49 19.56 -6.62
CA GLY A 212 -11.77 19.71 -5.94
C GLY A 212 -12.32 18.40 -5.37
N ALA A 213 -11.47 17.39 -5.16
CA ALA A 213 -11.88 16.09 -4.68
C ALA A 213 -12.23 16.13 -3.19
N PRO A 214 -13.40 15.64 -2.78
CA PRO A 214 -13.77 15.65 -1.37
C PRO A 214 -12.92 14.65 -0.58
N ARG A 215 -12.62 15.00 0.67
CA ARG A 215 -11.76 14.22 1.58
C ARG A 215 -12.12 12.73 1.67
N HIS A 216 -13.40 12.39 1.61
CA HIS A 216 -13.85 11.00 1.73
C HIS A 216 -13.33 10.11 0.59
N VAL A 217 -13.04 10.65 -0.60
CA VAL A 217 -12.48 9.87 -1.73
C VAL A 217 -11.15 9.23 -1.33
N ARG A 218 -10.26 10.01 -0.69
CA ARG A 218 -8.97 9.50 -0.20
C ARG A 218 -9.15 8.48 0.90
N LEU A 219 -9.97 8.81 1.90
CA LEU A 219 -10.15 7.96 3.07
C LEU A 219 -10.73 6.59 2.70
N LEU A 220 -11.72 6.55 1.80
CA LEU A 220 -12.33 5.32 1.32
C LEU A 220 -11.38 4.51 0.43
N ALA A 221 -10.58 5.18 -0.42
CA ALA A 221 -9.61 4.48 -1.27
C ALA A 221 -8.51 3.81 -0.44
N TYR A 222 -7.91 4.53 0.51
CA TYR A 222 -6.92 3.95 1.43
C TYR A 222 -7.52 2.87 2.31
N ALA A 223 -8.74 3.06 2.80
CA ALA A 223 -9.47 2.02 3.53
C ALA A 223 -9.60 0.72 2.74
N LYS A 224 -10.08 0.83 1.49
CA LYS A 224 -10.22 -0.29 0.57
C LYS A 224 -8.87 -0.98 0.32
N CYS A 225 -7.82 -0.22 0.03
CA CYS A 225 -6.49 -0.76 -0.23
C CYS A 225 -5.88 -1.43 1.02
N ALA A 226 -6.06 -0.85 2.20
CA ALA A 226 -5.58 -1.40 3.46
C ALA A 226 -6.27 -2.71 3.84
N ILE A 227 -7.59 -2.80 3.63
CA ILE A 227 -8.34 -4.05 3.85
C ILE A 227 -7.84 -5.12 2.89
N TYR A 228 -7.77 -4.80 1.59
CA TYR A 228 -7.32 -5.74 0.57
C TYR A 228 -5.88 -6.21 0.81
N GLY A 229 -4.95 -5.28 1.04
CA GLY A 229 -3.53 -5.61 1.29
C GLY A 229 -3.32 -6.46 2.55
N HIS A 230 -4.14 -6.27 3.59
CA HIS A 230 -4.12 -7.13 4.78
C HIS A 230 -4.68 -8.52 4.49
N GLU A 231 -5.81 -8.63 3.79
CA GLU A 231 -6.48 -9.91 3.49
C GLU A 231 -5.69 -10.76 2.50
N GLU A 232 -5.07 -10.14 1.49
CA GLU A 232 -4.25 -10.85 0.50
C GLU A 232 -3.05 -11.52 1.16
N GLN A 233 -2.39 -10.85 2.11
CA GLN A 233 -1.33 -11.46 2.90
C GLN A 233 -1.84 -12.66 3.72
N SER A 234 -2.96 -12.51 4.43
CA SER A 234 -3.54 -13.60 5.22
C SER A 234 -3.92 -14.81 4.36
N ARG A 235 -4.40 -14.55 3.13
CA ARG A 235 -4.69 -15.60 2.15
C ARG A 235 -3.42 -16.30 1.69
N LEU A 236 -2.37 -15.56 1.35
CA LEU A 236 -1.07 -16.13 0.93
C LEU A 236 -0.46 -16.99 2.05
N GLU A 237 -0.50 -16.52 3.29
CA GLU A 237 -0.04 -17.29 4.46
C GLU A 237 -0.84 -18.57 4.65
N SER A 238 -2.17 -18.50 4.45
CA SER A 238 -3.05 -19.68 4.51
C SER A 238 -2.76 -20.67 3.37
N GLU A 239 -2.51 -20.20 2.15
CA GLU A 239 -2.14 -21.03 0.99
C GLU A 239 -0.76 -21.68 1.21
N LEU A 240 0.23 -20.93 1.69
CA LEU A 240 1.55 -21.46 2.04
C LEU A 240 1.48 -22.51 3.15
N ALA A 241 0.69 -22.27 4.20
CA ALA A 241 0.47 -23.24 5.27
C ALA A 241 -0.15 -24.54 4.72
N ARG A 242 -1.14 -24.43 3.82
CA ARG A 242 -1.73 -25.60 3.14
C ARG A 242 -0.71 -26.36 2.31
N LEU A 243 0.11 -25.67 1.52
CA LEU A 243 1.16 -26.28 0.71
C LEU A 243 2.23 -26.96 1.56
N LEU A 244 2.64 -26.36 2.68
CA LEU A 244 3.58 -26.94 3.63
C LEU A 244 3.02 -28.21 4.27
N VAL A 245 1.75 -28.21 4.66
CA VAL A 245 1.07 -29.41 5.18
C VAL A 245 1.02 -30.51 4.12
N GLN A 246 0.65 -30.18 2.88
CA GLN A 246 0.64 -31.15 1.77
C GLN A 246 2.04 -31.71 1.47
N PHE A 247 3.06 -30.85 1.48
CA PHE A 247 4.44 -31.27 1.27
C PHE A 247 4.92 -32.20 2.38
N ASN A 248 4.57 -31.91 3.63
CA ASN A 248 4.95 -32.77 4.77
C ASN A 248 4.21 -34.12 4.74
N ASP A 249 2.94 -34.14 4.36
CA ASP A 249 2.16 -35.38 4.16
C ASP A 249 2.75 -36.23 3.02
N TYR A 250 3.16 -35.60 1.92
CA TYR A 250 3.83 -36.28 0.81
C TYR A 250 5.19 -36.86 1.24
N LYS A 251 5.97 -36.13 2.03
CA LYS A 251 7.25 -36.59 2.58
C LYS A 251 7.06 -37.79 3.52
N HIS A 252 6.02 -37.79 4.35
CA HIS A 252 5.66 -38.93 5.20
C HIS A 252 5.28 -40.16 4.37
N LYS A 253 4.37 -40.00 3.40
CA LYS A 253 3.97 -41.10 2.50
C LYS A 253 5.15 -41.68 1.71
N ALA A 254 6.08 -40.83 1.25
CA ALA A 254 7.28 -41.28 0.56
C ALA A 254 8.20 -42.10 1.48
N LYS A 255 8.37 -41.68 2.74
CA LYS A 255 9.14 -42.41 3.76
C LYS A 255 8.51 -43.77 4.08
N ASP A 256 7.20 -43.83 4.24
CA ASP A 256 6.48 -45.08 4.50
C ASP A 256 6.56 -46.05 3.32
N LYS A 257 6.44 -45.54 2.09
CA LYS A 257 6.60 -46.33 0.87
C LYS A 257 8.02 -46.89 0.72
N LEU A 258 9.04 -46.09 1.04
CA LEU A 258 10.44 -46.54 1.04
C LEU A 258 10.68 -47.63 2.10
N SER A 259 10.16 -47.43 3.31
CA SER A 259 10.23 -48.42 4.40
C SER A 259 9.55 -49.73 4.02
N TRP A 260 8.36 -49.67 3.40
CA TRP A 260 7.66 -50.83 2.88
C TRP A 260 8.45 -51.54 1.78
N MET A 261 9.03 -50.81 0.83
CA MET A 261 9.88 -51.39 -0.23
C MET A 261 11.10 -52.11 0.36
N LEU A 262 11.78 -51.51 1.35
CA LEU A 262 12.92 -52.12 2.02
C LEU A 262 12.53 -53.40 2.78
N GLN A 263 11.39 -53.40 3.48
CA GLN A 263 10.87 -54.61 4.12
C GLN A 263 10.52 -55.70 3.11
N LYS A 264 9.94 -55.34 1.96
CA LYS A 264 9.60 -56.30 0.91
C LYS A 264 10.85 -56.95 0.31
N ILE A 265 11.86 -56.14 -0.04
CA ILE A 265 13.15 -56.63 -0.55
C ILE A 265 13.82 -57.53 0.49
N SER A 266 13.83 -57.14 1.77
CA SER A 266 14.40 -57.97 2.85
C SER A 266 13.72 -59.33 2.96
N ARG A 267 12.37 -59.41 2.87
CA ARG A 267 11.63 -60.67 2.90
C ARG A 267 11.91 -61.54 1.68
N GLU A 268 11.99 -60.95 0.50
CA GLU A 268 12.34 -61.69 -0.73
C GLU A 268 13.76 -62.25 -0.60
N VAL A 269 14.76 -61.44 -0.23
CA VAL A 269 16.15 -61.91 -0.05
C VAL A 269 16.24 -63.03 0.99
N LEU A 270 15.54 -62.92 2.14
CA LEU A 270 15.47 -64.00 3.13
C LEU A 270 14.80 -65.27 2.59
N GLY A 271 13.78 -65.13 1.74
CA GLY A 271 13.10 -66.24 1.10
C GLY A 271 14.03 -67.01 0.15
N TRP A 272 14.82 -66.28 -0.65
CA TRP A 272 15.82 -66.88 -1.55
C TRP A 272 16.92 -67.59 -0.76
N TYR A 273 17.40 -66.99 0.33
CA TYR A 273 18.42 -67.59 1.19
C TYR A 273 17.94 -68.90 1.84
N LYS A 274 16.66 -68.97 2.25
CA LYS A 274 16.06 -70.20 2.80
C LYS A 274 15.79 -71.29 1.76
N ALA A 275 15.65 -70.95 0.48
CA ALA A 275 15.44 -71.92 -0.59
C ALA A 275 16.75 -72.51 -1.15
N LEU A 276 17.89 -71.89 -0.83
CA LEU A 276 19.25 -72.31 -1.20
C LEU A 276 19.93 -73.18 -0.12
N MET A 277 19.31 -73.33 1.05
CA MET A 277 19.72 -74.21 2.16
C MET A 277 18.82 -75.45 2.17
#